data_AF-A0A2E6QDB3-F1
#
_entry.id   AF-A0A2E6QDB3-F1
#
_cell.length_a   1.000
_cell.length_b   1.000
_cell.length_c   1.000
_cell.angle_alpha   90.00
_cell.angle_beta   90.00
_cell.angle_gamma   90.00
#
_symmetry.space_group_name_H-M   'P 1'
#
loop_
_entity.id
_entity.type
_entity.pdbx_description
1 polymer ?
#
loop_
_entity_poly.entity_id
_entity_poly.type
_entity_poly.pdbx_seq_one_letter_code
_entity_poly.pdbx_strand_id
1 'polypeptide(L)'
;MSSTVQKGWSLSLSRWMQAETIMKDGSWKAVVFQEDSRFRVPSSSGIYIIVGHPPSDSAAKRFLKLQTPLYIGYSENLRKRMRDHINGTTSVVRVSNMFHEMKFWWLGLPTADKNELLGSEQMLIDIFGPSANEINAIRASVGEGMPVGDLPQA
;
A
#
# COMPACT_ATOMS: atom_id res chain seq x y z
N MET A 1 9.95 16.65 16.94
CA MET A 1 8.48 16.60 16.77
C MET A 1 8.13 15.18 16.38
N SER A 2 7.37 14.45 17.22
CA SER A 2 7.00 13.07 16.93
C SER A 2 5.83 13.08 15.95
N SER A 3 6.07 12.78 14.67
CA SER A 3 4.98 12.62 13.71
C SER A 3 4.27 11.31 14.03
N THR A 4 3.06 11.40 14.58
CA THR A 4 2.22 10.23 14.78
C THR A 4 1.83 9.70 13.41
N VAL A 5 2.36 8.54 13.07
CA VAL A 5 2.13 7.90 11.78
C VAL A 5 0.66 7.49 11.69
N GLN A 6 -0.03 8.02 10.69
CA GLN A 6 -1.41 7.66 10.40
C GLN A 6 -1.48 6.22 9.87
N LYS A 7 -2.24 5.37 10.58
CA LYS A 7 -2.57 4.01 10.12
C LYS A 7 -3.99 4.00 9.57
N GLY A 8 -4.17 3.41 8.39
CA GLY A 8 -5.45 3.42 7.69
C GLY A 8 -5.75 4.75 7.00
N TRP A 9 -7.01 4.92 6.58
CA TRP A 9 -7.39 5.96 5.63
C TRP A 9 -7.30 7.36 6.24
N SER A 10 -6.96 8.34 5.41
CA SER A 10 -6.94 9.73 5.83
C SER A 10 -8.36 10.24 6.08
N LEU A 11 -8.54 10.90 7.22
CA LEU A 11 -9.77 11.62 7.55
C LEU A 11 -9.73 13.09 7.07
N SER A 12 -8.62 13.51 6.46
CA SER A 12 -8.42 14.89 6.01
C SER A 12 -8.90 15.07 4.57
N LEU A 13 -10.02 15.77 4.37
CA LEU A 13 -10.54 16.09 3.04
C LEU A 13 -9.52 16.80 2.15
N SER A 14 -8.69 17.68 2.71
CA SER A 14 -7.67 18.40 1.94
C SER A 14 -6.61 17.48 1.33
N ARG A 15 -6.27 16.37 2.01
CA ARG A 15 -5.36 15.36 1.45
C ARG A 15 -6.00 14.61 0.29
N TRP A 16 -7.28 14.26 0.41
CA TRP A 16 -8.03 13.64 -0.68
C TRP A 16 -8.11 14.54 -1.91
N MET A 17 -8.32 15.84 -1.73
CA MET A 17 -8.31 16.82 -2.82
C MET A 17 -6.93 16.92 -3.50
N GLN A 18 -5.84 16.83 -2.75
CA GLN A 18 -4.48 16.88 -3.33
C GLN A 18 -4.18 15.65 -4.20
N ALA A 19 -4.64 14.47 -3.80
CA ALA A 19 -4.46 13.26 -4.60
C ALA A 19 -5.45 13.13 -5.76
N GLU A 20 -6.45 14.00 -5.84
CA GLU A 20 -7.44 13.96 -6.91
C GLU A 20 -6.79 14.01 -8.28
N THR A 21 -5.74 14.81 -8.47
CA THR A 21 -4.98 14.88 -9.74
C THR A 21 -4.39 13.52 -10.13
N ILE A 22 -3.80 12.79 -9.17
CA ILE A 22 -3.22 11.47 -9.41
C ILE A 22 -4.31 10.40 -9.61
N MET A 23 -5.44 10.55 -8.94
CA MET A 23 -6.54 9.57 -8.97
C MET A 23 -7.49 9.74 -10.17
N LYS A 24 -7.80 10.97 -10.59
CA LYS A 24 -8.73 11.29 -11.69
C LYS A 24 -8.06 11.29 -13.05
N ASP A 25 -6.89 11.89 -13.17
CA ASP A 25 -6.26 12.08 -14.50
C ASP A 25 -5.53 10.82 -14.97
N GLY A 26 -5.31 9.87 -14.05
CA GLY A 26 -4.65 8.61 -14.33
C GLY A 26 -5.58 7.57 -14.94
N SER A 27 -5.21 7.05 -16.13
CA SER A 27 -5.76 5.79 -16.65
C SER A 27 -5.21 4.61 -15.84
N TRP A 28 -5.62 4.51 -14.57
CA TRP A 28 -5.26 3.41 -13.70
C TRP A 28 -5.70 2.08 -14.33
N LYS A 29 -4.77 1.14 -14.40
CA LYS A 29 -5.00 -0.21 -14.91
C LYS A 29 -4.77 -1.21 -13.80
N ALA A 30 -5.45 -2.34 -13.87
CA ALA A 30 -5.30 -3.40 -12.89
C ALA A 30 -5.18 -4.77 -13.56
N VAL A 31 -4.36 -5.63 -12.97
CA VAL A 31 -4.25 -7.05 -13.33
C VAL A 31 -4.24 -7.89 -12.07
N VAL A 32 -4.53 -9.19 -12.20
CA VAL A 32 -4.35 -10.14 -11.10
C VAL A 32 -2.88 -10.17 -10.71
N PHE A 33 -2.60 -10.19 -9.42
CA PHE A 33 -1.23 -10.21 -8.86
C PHE A 33 -0.64 -11.62 -8.95
N GLN A 34 -0.32 -12.05 -10.17
CA GLN A 34 0.23 -13.36 -10.52
C GLN A 34 1.26 -13.24 -11.66
N GLU A 35 2.18 -14.21 -11.76
CA GLU A 35 3.31 -14.16 -12.69
C GLU A 35 2.86 -14.03 -14.15
N ASP A 36 1.84 -14.78 -14.57
CA ASP A 36 1.33 -14.75 -15.95
C ASP A 36 0.73 -13.40 -16.34
N SER A 37 0.20 -12.67 -15.37
CA SER A 37 -0.41 -11.36 -15.61
C SER A 37 0.62 -10.25 -15.81
N ARG A 38 1.89 -10.46 -15.44
CA ARG A 38 2.94 -9.42 -15.49
C ARG A 38 3.19 -8.87 -16.89
N PHE A 39 2.97 -9.67 -17.93
CA PHE A 39 3.22 -9.26 -19.31
C PHE A 39 2.29 -8.13 -19.76
N ARG A 40 1.15 -7.95 -19.08
CA ARG A 40 0.19 -6.85 -19.31
C ARG A 40 0.61 -5.55 -18.62
N VAL A 41 1.56 -5.60 -17.68
CA VAL A 41 2.12 -4.43 -17.01
C VAL A 41 3.26 -3.87 -17.86
N PRO A 42 3.35 -2.54 -18.06
CA PRO A 42 4.41 -1.94 -18.88
C PRO A 42 5.78 -1.99 -18.18
N SER A 43 6.86 -1.94 -18.97
CA SER A 43 8.23 -1.77 -18.46
C SER A 43 8.60 -0.30 -18.19
N SER A 44 7.64 0.63 -18.29
CA SER A 44 7.85 2.06 -18.03
C SER A 44 7.83 2.37 -16.54
N SER A 45 8.24 3.60 -16.20
CA SER A 45 8.12 4.14 -14.86
C SER A 45 6.66 4.42 -14.48
N GLY A 46 6.40 4.45 -13.17
CA GLY A 46 5.11 4.81 -12.61
C GLY A 46 4.95 4.45 -11.14
N ILE A 47 3.71 4.58 -10.67
CA ILE A 47 3.28 4.23 -9.32
C ILE A 47 2.32 3.04 -9.37
N TYR A 48 2.24 2.29 -8.28
CA TYR A 48 1.39 1.11 -8.18
C TYR A 48 0.83 0.91 -6.78
N ILE A 49 -0.29 0.21 -6.73
CA ILE A 49 -0.98 -0.21 -5.51
C ILE A 49 -1.24 -1.70 -5.62
N ILE A 50 -0.84 -2.45 -4.61
CA ILE A 50 -1.23 -3.85 -4.45
C ILE A 50 -2.46 -3.87 -3.55
N VAL A 51 -3.58 -4.35 -4.07
CA VAL A 51 -4.84 -4.43 -3.33
C VAL A 51 -5.24 -5.88 -3.07
N GLY A 52 -5.82 -6.14 -1.91
CA GLY A 52 -6.38 -7.45 -1.54
C GLY A 52 -7.90 -7.46 -1.56
N HIS A 53 -8.49 -8.58 -1.98
CA HIS A 53 -9.92 -8.89 -1.86
C HIS A 53 -10.14 -9.92 -0.75
N PRO A 54 -11.16 -9.73 0.10
CA PRO A 54 -11.45 -10.67 1.17
C PRO A 54 -11.79 -12.06 0.60
N PRO A 55 -11.62 -13.13 1.40
CA PRO A 55 -11.98 -14.48 1.01
C PRO A 55 -13.42 -14.60 0.50
N SER A 56 -13.62 -15.38 -0.57
CA SER A 56 -14.90 -15.43 -1.31
C SER A 56 -15.94 -16.39 -0.75
N ASP A 57 -15.76 -16.85 0.49
CA ASP A 57 -16.66 -17.83 1.07
C ASP A 57 -18.11 -17.32 1.08
N SER A 58 -19.07 -18.22 0.89
CA SER A 58 -20.40 -17.92 0.33
C SER A 58 -21.23 -16.84 1.07
N ALA A 59 -20.97 -16.58 2.35
CA ALA A 59 -21.57 -15.49 3.14
C ALA A 59 -20.95 -14.11 2.88
N ALA A 60 -19.74 -14.05 2.32
CA ALA A 60 -18.93 -12.86 2.09
C ALA A 60 -19.13 -12.23 0.70
N LYS A 61 -20.09 -12.71 -0.12
CA LYS A 61 -20.37 -12.12 -1.45
C LYS A 61 -20.61 -10.60 -1.42
N ARG A 62 -21.17 -10.08 -0.32
CA ARG A 62 -21.36 -8.64 -0.11
C ARG A 62 -20.04 -7.89 0.06
N PHE A 63 -19.03 -8.54 0.63
CA PHE A 63 -17.70 -7.98 0.87
C PHE A 63 -16.73 -8.16 -0.31
N LEU A 64 -17.09 -8.93 -1.35
CA LEU A 64 -16.25 -9.11 -2.55
C LEU A 64 -15.95 -7.81 -3.31
N LYS A 65 -16.77 -6.77 -3.13
CA LYS A 65 -16.52 -5.44 -3.70
C LYS A 65 -15.51 -4.62 -2.90
N LEU A 66 -15.23 -5.02 -1.66
CA LEU A 66 -14.25 -4.33 -0.83
C LEU A 66 -12.85 -4.67 -1.33
N GLN A 67 -12.06 -3.63 -1.49
CA GLN A 67 -10.65 -3.70 -1.83
C GLN A 67 -9.90 -2.91 -0.77
N THR A 68 -8.81 -3.47 -0.27
CA THR A 68 -7.94 -2.76 0.67
C THR A 68 -6.55 -2.59 0.05
N PRO A 69 -6.01 -1.36 0.00
CA PRO A 69 -4.60 -1.15 -0.32
C PRO A 69 -3.72 -1.83 0.72
N LEU A 70 -2.91 -2.79 0.27
CA LEU A 70 -1.96 -3.51 1.12
C LEU A 70 -0.57 -2.90 1.04
N TYR A 71 -0.18 -2.47 -0.16
CA TYR A 71 1.12 -1.88 -0.42
C TYR A 71 1.02 -0.85 -1.52
N ILE A 72 1.78 0.23 -1.40
CA ILE A 72 1.90 1.29 -2.39
C ILE A 72 3.37 1.49 -2.68
N GLY A 73 3.72 1.62 -3.96
CA GLY A 73 5.10 1.95 -4.31
C GLY A 73 5.25 2.67 -5.65
N TYR A 74 6.45 3.12 -5.94
CA TYR A 74 6.87 3.51 -7.29
C TYR A 74 7.92 2.58 -7.88
N SER A 75 8.10 2.64 -9.20
CA SER A 75 9.24 2.01 -9.86
C SER A 75 9.53 2.66 -11.20
N GLU A 76 10.80 2.61 -11.63
CA GLU A 76 11.21 2.94 -13.00
C GLU A 76 10.83 1.85 -14.03
N ASN A 77 10.48 0.65 -13.55
CA ASN A 77 10.04 -0.47 -14.38
C ASN A 77 8.97 -1.27 -13.61
N LEU A 78 7.71 -0.93 -13.87
CA LEU A 78 6.56 -1.50 -13.16
C LEU A 78 6.47 -3.02 -13.32
N ARG A 79 6.71 -3.55 -14.53
CA ARG A 79 6.71 -5.00 -14.79
C ARG A 79 7.75 -5.74 -13.95
N LYS A 80 8.99 -5.23 -13.92
CA LYS A 80 10.06 -5.80 -13.11
C LYS A 80 9.66 -5.79 -11.63
N ARG A 81 9.11 -4.67 -11.15
CA ARG A 81 8.70 -4.52 -9.76
C ARG A 81 7.58 -5.47 -9.35
N MET A 82 6.57 -5.66 -10.20
CA MET A 82 5.51 -6.64 -9.96
C MET A 82 6.09 -8.05 -9.78
N ARG A 83 6.98 -8.48 -10.70
CA ARG A 83 7.67 -9.77 -10.62
C ARG A 83 8.50 -9.89 -9.33
N ASP A 84 9.22 -8.83 -8.96
CA ASP A 84 10.06 -8.83 -7.76
C ASP A 84 9.21 -8.98 -6.48
N HIS A 85 7.99 -8.42 -6.44
CA HIS A 85 7.06 -8.66 -5.33
C HIS A 85 6.44 -10.06 -5.33
N ILE A 86 6.16 -10.64 -6.50
CA ILE A 86 5.64 -12.01 -6.61
C ILE A 86 6.67 -13.03 -6.11
N ASN A 87 7.95 -12.85 -6.49
CA ASN A 87 9.02 -13.81 -6.19
C ASN A 87 9.82 -13.49 -4.92
N GLY A 88 9.56 -12.34 -4.29
CA GLY A 88 10.32 -11.86 -3.14
C GLY A 88 9.92 -12.48 -1.80
N THR A 89 10.54 -12.01 -0.73
CA THR A 89 10.19 -12.33 0.67
C THR A 89 9.70 -11.09 1.42
N THR A 90 9.14 -10.13 0.69
CA THR A 90 8.71 -8.84 1.23
C THR A 90 7.48 -8.98 2.14
N SER A 91 7.17 -7.92 2.89
CA SER A 91 5.93 -7.81 3.67
C SER A 91 4.69 -8.17 2.84
N VAL A 92 4.66 -7.81 1.56
CA VAL A 92 3.59 -8.11 0.59
C VAL A 92 3.29 -9.61 0.49
N VAL A 93 4.32 -10.46 0.45
CA VAL A 93 4.17 -11.92 0.35
C VAL A 93 3.61 -12.52 1.64
N ARG A 94 3.89 -11.90 2.79
CA ARG A 94 3.29 -12.34 4.06
C ARG A 94 1.78 -12.07 4.07
N VAL A 95 1.36 -10.91 3.59
CA VAL A 95 -0.07 -10.56 3.54
C VAL A 95 -0.80 -11.27 2.42
N SER A 96 -0.13 -11.71 1.35
CA SER A 96 -0.82 -12.35 0.22
C SER A 96 -1.57 -13.62 0.58
N ASN A 97 -1.09 -14.35 1.59
CA ASN A 97 -1.75 -15.56 2.09
C ASN A 97 -3.08 -15.28 2.81
N MET A 98 -3.39 -14.02 3.12
CA MET A 98 -4.62 -13.63 3.83
C MET A 98 -5.77 -13.23 2.90
N PHE A 99 -5.50 -13.10 1.59
CA PHE A 99 -6.46 -12.65 0.60
C PHE A 99 -6.68 -13.72 -0.46
N HIS A 100 -7.92 -13.85 -0.93
CA HIS A 100 -8.26 -14.83 -1.97
C HIS A 100 -7.78 -14.40 -3.34
N GLU A 101 -7.88 -13.10 -3.62
CA GLU A 101 -7.38 -12.49 -4.85
C GLU A 101 -6.68 -11.18 -4.52
N MET A 102 -5.53 -10.97 -5.15
CA MET A 102 -4.83 -9.70 -5.13
C MET A 102 -4.76 -9.11 -6.53
N LYS A 103 -4.75 -7.78 -6.61
CA LYS A 103 -4.55 -7.06 -7.88
C LYS A 103 -3.38 -6.11 -7.78
N PHE A 104 -2.64 -6.01 -8.88
CA PHE A 104 -1.65 -4.98 -9.11
C PHE A 104 -2.31 -3.84 -9.90
N TRP A 105 -2.58 -2.73 -9.23
CA TRP A 105 -3.05 -1.50 -9.85
C TRP A 105 -1.85 -0.63 -10.17
N TRP A 106 -1.82 0.00 -11.34
CA TRP A 106 -0.74 0.91 -11.68
C TRP A 106 -1.19 2.09 -12.52
N LEU A 107 -0.40 3.15 -12.41
CA LEU A 107 -0.44 4.31 -13.27
C LEU A 107 0.94 4.50 -13.88
N GLY A 108 1.03 4.42 -15.22
CA GLY A 108 2.28 4.67 -15.93
C GLY A 108 2.55 6.16 -16.04
N LEU A 109 3.76 6.58 -15.64
CA LEU A 109 4.20 7.98 -15.64
C LEU A 109 5.58 8.09 -16.32
N PRO A 110 5.68 7.81 -17.64
CA PRO A 110 6.95 7.67 -18.34
C PRO A 110 7.79 8.95 -18.37
N THR A 111 7.18 10.11 -18.20
CA THR A 111 7.83 11.43 -18.21
C THR A 111 8.13 11.97 -16.82
N ALA A 112 7.61 11.32 -15.77
CA ALA A 112 7.79 11.80 -14.41
C ALA A 112 9.21 11.49 -13.92
N ASP A 113 9.81 12.45 -13.23
CA ASP A 113 11.08 12.25 -12.57
C ASP A 113 10.93 11.46 -11.27
N LYS A 114 12.07 11.08 -10.68
CA LYS A 114 12.09 10.28 -9.44
C LYS A 114 11.43 11.01 -8.25
N ASN A 115 11.57 12.32 -8.14
CA ASN A 115 11.00 13.09 -7.04
C ASN A 115 9.48 13.19 -7.17
N GLU A 116 8.97 13.36 -8.39
CA GLU A 116 7.54 13.34 -8.68
C GLU A 116 6.92 11.96 -8.34
N LEU A 117 7.61 10.87 -8.69
CA LEU A 117 7.19 9.51 -8.34
C LEU A 117 7.18 9.28 -6.82
N LEU A 118 8.22 9.73 -6.11
CA LEU A 118 8.31 9.66 -4.65
C LEU A 118 7.22 10.48 -3.96
N GLY A 119 6.97 11.71 -4.44
CA GLY A 119 5.91 12.56 -3.92
C GLY A 119 4.53 11.93 -4.11
N SER A 120 4.30 11.32 -5.27
CA SER A 120 3.06 10.60 -5.58
C SER A 120 2.87 9.35 -4.70
N GLU A 121 3.94 8.56 -4.51
CA GLU A 121 3.94 7.41 -3.59
C GLU A 121 3.59 7.84 -2.17
N GLN A 122 4.30 8.83 -1.63
CA GLN A 122 4.10 9.31 -0.26
C GLN A 122 2.68 9.86 -0.06
N MET A 123 2.16 10.62 -1.02
CA MET A 123 0.80 11.15 -0.97
C MET A 123 -0.25 10.04 -0.87
N LEU A 124 -0.09 8.98 -1.67
CA LEU A 124 -1.01 7.84 -1.62
C LEU A 124 -0.85 7.03 -0.32
N ILE A 125 0.38 6.88 0.20
CA ILE A 125 0.62 6.26 1.52
C ILE A 125 -0.07 7.06 2.63
N ASP A 126 0.04 8.39 2.62
CA ASP A 126 -0.56 9.27 3.63
C ASP A 126 -2.10 9.26 3.57
N ILE A 127 -2.68 8.87 2.43
CA ILE A 127 -4.12 8.76 2.21
C ILE A 127 -4.64 7.39 2.58
N PHE A 128 -3.99 6.31 2.16
CA PHE A 128 -4.52 4.97 2.35
C PHE A 128 -4.00 4.28 3.62
N GLY A 129 -2.83 4.70 4.11
CA GLY A 129 -2.14 4.07 5.23
C GLY A 129 -1.98 2.55 5.07
N PRO A 130 -1.46 2.07 3.91
CA PRO A 130 -1.39 0.65 3.58
C PRO A 130 -0.57 -0.14 4.61
N SER A 131 -1.07 -1.33 4.98
CA SER A 131 -0.55 -2.11 6.11
C SER A 131 0.83 -2.73 5.90
N ALA A 132 1.21 -3.01 4.64
CA ALA A 132 2.46 -3.68 4.29
C ALA A 132 3.57 -2.71 3.89
N ASN A 133 3.29 -1.41 3.76
CA ASN A 133 4.35 -0.43 3.69
C ASN A 133 5.03 -0.42 5.06
N GLU A 134 6.28 -0.89 5.11
CA GLU A 134 7.10 -0.77 6.30
C GLU A 134 7.34 0.71 6.53
N ILE A 135 6.54 1.29 7.41
CA ILE A 135 6.80 2.61 7.92
C ILE A 135 8.01 2.40 8.82
N ASN A 136 9.11 3.09 8.53
CA ASN A 136 10.22 3.25 9.46
C ASN A 136 9.70 3.99 10.70
N ALA A 137 8.82 3.36 11.47
CA ALA A 137 8.63 3.65 12.86
C ALA A 137 10.00 3.36 13.45
N ILE A 138 10.72 4.43 13.76
CA ILE A 138 11.83 4.42 14.69
C ILE A 138 11.50 3.34 15.72
N ARG A 139 12.37 2.35 15.88
CA ARG A 139 12.36 1.42 17.01
C ARG A 139 12.46 2.28 18.27
N ALA A 140 11.36 2.91 18.68
CA ALA A 140 11.18 3.34 20.03
C ALA A 140 11.20 2.02 20.79
N SER A 141 12.31 1.76 21.47
CA SER A 141 12.39 0.76 22.52
C SER A 141 11.13 0.92 23.34
N VAL A 142 10.19 -0.01 23.18
CA VAL A 142 9.07 -0.17 24.08
C VAL A 142 9.72 -0.41 25.43
N GLY A 143 9.77 0.64 26.27
CA GLY A 143 10.20 0.50 27.64
C GLY A 143 9.36 -0.62 28.25
N GLU A 144 10.03 -1.52 28.97
CA GLU A 144 9.38 -2.65 29.65
C GLU A 144 8.11 -2.15 30.33
N GLY A 145 6.96 -2.76 29.99
CA GLY A 145 5.70 -2.39 30.60
C GLY A 145 5.81 -2.65 32.10
N MET A 146 5.75 -1.59 32.92
CA MET A 146 5.60 -1.78 34.36
C MET A 146 4.24 -2.42 34.62
N PRO A 147 4.17 -3.52 35.39
CA PRO A 147 2.91 -4.09 35.82
C PRO A 147 2.14 -3.05 36.63
N VAL A 148 0.82 -3.00 36.41
CA VAL A 148 -0.12 -2.15 37.15
C VAL A 148 -0.20 -2.69 38.58
N GLY A 149 0.69 -2.24 39.45
CA GLY A 149 0.78 -2.69 40.84
C GLY A 149 1.68 -1.84 41.74
N ASP A 150 2.74 -1.24 41.21
CA ASP A 150 3.71 -0.49 42.00
C ASP A 150 3.51 1.04 41.91
N LEU A 151 2.36 1.52 42.38
CA LEU A 151 2.26 2.93 42.78
C LEU A 151 2.70 3.06 44.24
N PRO A 152 3.72 3.89 44.55
CA PRO A 152 4.08 4.16 45.94
C PRO A 152 2.89 4.82 46.63
N GLN A 153 2.44 4.22 47.74
CA GLN A 153 1.46 4.86 48.60
C GLN A 153 2.10 6.11 49.21
N ALA A 154 1.37 7.23 49.09
CA ALA A 154 1.71 8.51 49.68
C ALA A 154 1.59 8.50 51.21
#